data_AF-A0A3C1QW84-F1
#
_entry.id   AF-A0A3C1QW84-F1
#
_cell.length_a   1.000
_cell.length_b   1.000
_cell.length_c   1.000
_cell.angle_alpha   90.00
_cell.angle_beta   90.00
_cell.angle_gamma   90.00
#
_symmetry.space_group_name_H-M   'P 1'
#
loop_
_entity.id
_entity.type
_entity.pdbx_description
1 polymer ?
#
loop_
_entity_poly.entity_id
_entity_poly.type
_entity_poly.pdbx_seq_one_letter_code
_entity_poly.pdbx_strand_id
1 'polypeptide(L)' 'MILTWNGRPVENDIILFRMVGLTPVDQIVRVGLLRDGQPLELDVMIDPRDNGLRIDDRRPVFDVE' A
#
# COMPACT_ATOMS: atom_id res chain seq x y z
N MET A 1 5.35 -1.46 8.33
CA MET A 1 6.25 -0.59 7.54
C MET A 1 6.39 -1.16 6.15
N ILE A 2 6.12 -0.41 5.08
CA ILE A 2 6.32 -0.90 3.71
C ILE A 2 7.82 -0.79 3.38
N LEU A 3 8.38 -1.87 2.86
CA LEU A 3 9.79 -2.03 2.54
C LEU A 3 10.03 -2.10 1.03
N THR A 4 9.12 -2.72 0.29
CA THR A 4 9.26 -2.89 -1.16
C THR A 4 7.95 -2.67 -1.92
N TRP A 5 8.09 -2.20 -3.15
CA TRP A 5 7.01 -2.00 -4.12
C TRP A 5 7.41 -2.64 -5.45
N ASN A 6 6.74 -3.73 -5.86
CA ASN A 6 7.14 -4.58 -6.99
C ASN A 6 8.63 -4.97 -6.93
N GLY A 7 9.11 -5.36 -5.74
CA GLY A 7 10.51 -5.73 -5.49
C GLY A 7 11.50 -4.56 -5.43
N ARG A 8 11.05 -3.31 -5.66
CA ARG A 8 11.91 -2.12 -5.51
C ARG A 8 11.89 -1.60 -4.08
N PRO A 9 13.04 -1.23 -3.49
CA PRO A 9 13.08 -0.72 -2.12
C PRO A 9 12.33 0.60 -1.97
N VAL A 10 11.62 0.74 -0.87
CA VAL A 10 10.95 1.97 -0.45
C VAL A 10 11.80 2.60 0.66
N GLU A 11 12.51 3.67 0.31
CA GLU A 11 13.48 4.32 1.21
C GLU A 11 12.81 5.23 2.24
N ASN A 12 11.69 5.86 1.87
CA ASN A 12 10.91 6.77 2.70
C ASN A 12 9.49 6.94 2.15
N ASP A 13 8.67 7.68 2.89
CA ASP A 13 7.27 7.98 2.60
C ASP A 13 7.06 8.81 1.33
N ILE A 14 7.95 9.76 1.03
CA ILE A 14 7.89 10.56 -0.21
C ILE A 14 8.06 9.65 -1.43
N ILE A 15 9.02 8.73 -1.37
CA ILE A 15 9.28 7.76 -2.46
C ILE A 15 8.09 6.82 -2.62
N LEU A 16 7.53 6.32 -1.51
CA LEU A 16 6.31 5.50 -1.54
C LEU A 16 5.15 6.23 -2.21
N PHE A 17 4.88 7.48 -1.81
CA PHE A 17 3.80 8.28 -2.37
C PHE A 17 3.95 8.47 -3.88
N ARG A 18 5.18 8.71 -4.37
CA ARG A 18 5.47 8.78 -5.80
C ARG A 18 5.26 7.46 -6.50
N MET A 19 5.73 6.34 -5.92
CA MET A 19 5.55 5.02 -6.52
C MET A 19 4.07 4.67 -6.68
N VAL A 20 3.25 4.94 -5.66
CA VAL A 20 1.78 4.78 -5.72
C VAL A 20 1.20 5.66 -6.82
N GLY A 21 1.53 6.96 -6.83
CA GLY A 21 0.98 7.92 -7.79
C GLY A 21 1.42 7.71 -9.25
N LEU A 22 2.51 6.99 -9.49
CA LEU A 22 2.98 6.61 -10.83
C LEU A 22 2.45 5.24 -11.28
N THR A 23 1.85 4.46 -10.38
CA THR A 23 1.31 3.15 -10.73
C THR A 23 -0.08 3.34 -11.35
N PRO A 24 -0.35 2.75 -12.53
CA PRO A 24 -1.67 2.70 -13.13
C PRO A 24 -2.75 2.18 -12.16
N VAL A 25 -3.95 2.75 -12.27
CA VAL A 25 -5.14 2.21 -11.59
C VAL A 25 -5.46 0.80 -12.12
N ASP A 26 -6.16 0.01 -11.30
CA ASP A 26 -6.53 -1.39 -11.50
C ASP A 26 -5.33 -2.35 -11.66
N GLN A 27 -4.10 -1.88 -11.44
CA GLN A 27 -2.92 -2.72 -11.45
C GLN A 27 -2.73 -3.43 -10.10
N ILE A 28 -2.42 -4.72 -10.14
CA ILE A 28 -1.95 -5.47 -8.97
C ILE A 28 -0.45 -5.23 -8.78
N VAL A 29 -0.05 -4.87 -7.58
CA VAL A 29 1.33 -4.63 -7.14
C VAL A 29 1.65 -5.57 -5.99
N ARG A 30 2.87 -6.13 -6.00
CA ARG A 30 3.41 -6.84 -4.85
C ARG A 30 4.06 -5.88 -3.87
N VAL A 31 3.56 -5.85 -2.64
CA VAL A 31 4.05 -4.98 -1.56
C VAL A 31 4.73 -5.86 -0.50
N GLY A 32 6.02 -5.65 -0.28
CA GLY A 32 6.72 -6.22 0.86
C GLY A 32 6.65 -5.27 2.05
N LEU A 33 6.27 -5.79 3.22
CA LEU A 33 6.18 -5.01 4.45
C LEU A 33 6.68 -5.81 5.65
N LEU A 34 7.03 -5.09 6.71
CA LEU A 34 7.25 -5.65 8.03
C LEU A 34 6.00 -5.45 8.88
N ARG A 35 5.43 -6.55 9.40
CA ARG A 35 4.30 -6.57 10.33
C ARG A 35 4.67 -7.42 11.54
N ASP A 36 4.58 -6.84 12.73
CA ASP A 36 4.91 -7.53 14.00
C ASP A 36 6.31 -8.17 14.00
N GLY A 37 7.28 -7.50 13.34
CA GLY A 37 8.66 -7.98 13.20
C GLY A 37 8.85 -9.08 12.16
N GLN A 38 7.78 -9.53 11.48
CA GLN A 38 7.84 -10.54 10.44
C GLN A 38 7.70 -9.91 9.05
N PRO A 39 8.50 -10.36 8.06
CA PRO A 39 8.32 -9.96 6.68
C PRO A 39 7.05 -10.60 6.10
N LEU A 40 6.27 -9.81 5.38
CA LEU A 40 5.05 -10.23 4.70
C LEU A 40 5.05 -9.66 3.29
N GLU A 41 4.57 -10.44 2.32
CA GLU A 41 4.28 -9.99 0.97
C GLU A 41 2.77 -10.01 0.73
N LEU A 42 2.22 -8.94 0.16
CA LEU A 42 0.81 -8.82 -0.19
C LEU A 42 0.68 -8.43 -1.66
N ASP A 43 -0.32 -8.96 -2.33
CA ASP A 43 -0.75 -8.49 -3.64
C ASP A 43 -1.89 -7.49 -3.42
N VAL A 44 -1.72 -6.25 -3.89
CA VAL A 44 -2.63 -5.12 -3.66
C VAL A 44 -3.04 -4.51 -4.99
N MET A 45 -4.33 -4.23 -5.19
CA MET A 45 -4.84 -3.53 -6.36
C MET A 45 -4.81 -2.01 -6.13
N ILE A 46 -4.37 -1.25 -7.13
CA ILE A 46 -4.36 0.22 -7.07
C ILE A 46 -5.70 0.77 -7.49
N ASP A 47 -6.46 1.25 -6.52
CA ASP A 47 -7.71 1.94 -6.81
C ASP A 47 -7.48 3.39 -7.25
N PRO A 48 -8.41 3.96 -8.04
CA PRO A 48 -8.44 5.40 -8.30
C PRO A 48 -8.40 6.19 -7.00
N ARG A 49 -7.62 7.28 -6.99
CA ARG A 49 -7.58 8.17 -5.84
C ARG A 49 -8.96 8.78 -5.62
N ASP A 50 -9.61 8.43 -4.52
CA ASP A 50 -10.80 9.14 -4.09
C ASP A 50 -10.39 10.55 -3.64
N ASN A 51 -10.81 11.58 -4.37
CA ASN A 51 -10.51 12.97 -4.04
C ASN A 51 -11.30 13.47 -2.82
N GLY A 52 -12.15 12.62 -2.22
CA GLY A 52 -12.98 12.89 -1.06
C GLY A 52 -12.37 12.56 0.31
N LEU A 53 -11.05 12.72 0.51
CA LEU A 53 -10.37 12.50 1.80
C LEU A 53 -10.93 13.38 2.93
N ARG A 54 -12.08 12.99 3.50
CA ARG A 54 -12.28 12.99 4.94
C ARG A 54 -11.47 11.81 5.44
N ILE A 55 -10.36 12.10 6.13
CA ILE A 55 -9.76 11.12 7.05
C ILE A 55 -10.80 10.96 8.18
N ASP A 56 -11.81 10.13 7.94
CA ASP A 56 -12.78 9.73 8.96
C ASP A 56 -12.31 8.43 9.59
N ASP A 57 -12.47 8.35 10.90
CA ASP A 57 -11.75 7.53 11.88
C ASP A 57 -12.16 6.04 11.86
N ARG A 58 -12.40 5.48 10.67
CA ARG A 58 -12.87 4.10 10.52
C ARG A 58 -11.70 3.19 10.22
N ARG A 59 -11.23 2.53 11.28
CA ARG A 59 -10.34 1.36 11.20
C ARG A 59 -10.84 0.41 10.10
N PRO A 60 -9.96 -0.09 9.22
CA PRO A 60 -10.35 -1.13 8.29
C PRO A 60 -10.79 -2.36 9.09
N VAL A 61 -12.06 -2.75 8.95
CA VAL A 61 -12.58 -4.02 9.44
C VAL A 61 -12.10 -5.06 8.44
N PHE A 62 -11.13 -5.88 8.84
CA PHE A 62 -10.82 -7.11 8.13
C PHE A 62 -11.72 -8.18 8.74
N ASP A 63 -12.82 -8.50 8.06
CA ASP A 63 -13.58 -9.71 8.35
C ASP A 63 -12.74 -10.91 7.92
N VAL A 64 -12.51 -11.83 8.86
CA VAL A 64 -11.87 -13.12 8.62
C VAL A 64 -12.95 -14.16 8.88
N GLU A 65 -13.42 -14.83 7.81
CA GLU A 65 -14.20 -16.06 7.93
C GLU A 65 -13.37 -17.21 8.49
#